data_AF-A0A6I6N0W7-F1
#
_entry.id   AF-A0A6I6N0W7-F1
#
_cell.length_a   1.000
_cell.length_b   1.000
_cell.length_c   1.000
_cell.angle_alpha   90.00
_cell.angle_beta   90.00
_cell.angle_gamma   90.00
#
_symmetry.space_group_name_H-M   'P 1'
#
loop_
_entity.id
_entity.type
_entity.pdbx_description
1 polymer ?
#
loop_
_entity_poly.entity_id
_entity_poly.type
_entity_poly.pdbx_seq_one_letter_code
_entity_poly.pdbx_strand_id
1 'polypeptide(L)'
;MSNDSANVVITNSQGEFLLHLRDYKAGICAPGTWATVGGMREPGESPEENAYRELVEESGLDLSLTALGTFERNGAEVAVFHTHWDGDADALEVTEGIMFRWFNARQLHMLNISDFAQKCLHLFDPSLQLAERHQEEAGGLIDVWKTIGRLNERLERHSGLPREQRVLMQIIKLQEELGEVAEAVVGVCGQNPRKGFSHTWDDVEAEVCDVITTAMVALERLTPAEAQSRFDQHLKKIASRDLEPTD
;
A
#
# COMPACT_ATOMS: atom_id res chain seq x y z
N MET A 1 6.38 32.66 -1.38
CA MET A 1 6.82 31.80 -2.50
C MET A 1 5.61 30.98 -2.89
N SER A 2 5.29 30.89 -4.18
CA SER A 2 4.14 30.09 -4.62
C SER A 2 4.47 28.62 -4.36
N ASN A 3 3.56 27.86 -3.77
CA ASN A 3 3.69 26.41 -3.62
C ASN A 3 3.05 25.67 -4.81
N ASP A 4 2.86 26.39 -5.93
CA ASP A 4 2.23 25.84 -7.12
C ASP A 4 3.11 24.73 -7.72
N SER A 5 2.47 23.80 -8.40
CA SER A 5 3.14 22.65 -9.02
C SER A 5 2.51 22.32 -10.37
N ALA A 6 3.19 21.50 -11.16
CA ALA A 6 2.64 20.98 -12.39
C ALA A 6 2.91 19.47 -12.49
N ASN A 7 1.97 18.74 -13.07
CA ASN A 7 2.03 17.30 -13.26
C ASN A 7 1.70 16.93 -14.71
N VAL A 8 2.26 15.82 -15.19
CA VAL A 8 2.07 15.31 -16.54
C VAL A 8 1.46 13.91 -16.47
N VAL A 9 0.30 13.74 -17.10
CA VAL A 9 -0.29 12.44 -17.41
C VAL A 9 0.28 11.96 -18.74
N ILE A 10 0.91 10.79 -18.73
CA ILE A 10 1.54 10.21 -19.92
C ILE A 10 0.78 8.94 -20.29
N THR A 11 0.30 8.87 -21.54
CA THR A 11 -0.40 7.69 -22.05
C THR A 11 0.28 7.09 -23.27
N ASN A 12 0.05 5.80 -23.55
CA ASN A 12 0.46 5.16 -24.79
C ASN A 12 -0.74 4.77 -25.68
N SER A 13 -0.45 4.24 -26.87
CA SER A 13 -1.46 3.81 -27.85
C SER A 13 -2.31 2.62 -27.42
N GLN A 14 -1.90 1.91 -26.36
CA GLN A 14 -2.66 0.81 -25.76
C GLN A 14 -3.65 1.30 -24.69
N GLY A 15 -3.71 2.60 -24.42
CA GLY A 15 -4.56 3.18 -23.38
C GLY A 15 -4.03 2.89 -21.97
N GLU A 16 -2.71 2.72 -21.83
CA GLU A 16 -2.03 2.58 -20.56
C GLU A 16 -1.48 3.93 -20.08
N PHE A 17 -1.25 4.03 -18.77
CA PHE A 17 -0.77 5.19 -18.06
C PHE A 17 0.61 4.91 -17.49
N LEU A 18 1.57 5.80 -17.74
CA LEU A 18 2.90 5.70 -17.16
C LEU A 18 2.87 6.33 -15.77
N LEU A 19 3.25 5.56 -14.75
CA LEU A 19 3.41 6.04 -13.39
C LEU A 19 4.79 5.68 -12.87
N HIS A 20 5.34 6.51 -11.99
CA HIS A 20 6.54 6.18 -11.22
C HIS A 20 6.21 5.76 -9.79
N LEU A 21 6.98 4.85 -9.21
CA LEU A 21 6.88 4.49 -7.80
C LEU A 21 7.78 5.41 -6.98
N ARG A 22 7.19 6.21 -6.08
CA ARG A 22 7.93 7.15 -5.24
C ARG A 22 8.74 6.43 -4.16
N ASP A 23 9.90 6.99 -3.84
CA ASP A 23 10.77 6.52 -2.76
C ASP A 23 10.04 6.42 -1.40
N TYR A 24 10.41 5.44 -0.59
CA TYR A 24 9.92 5.28 0.79
C TYR A 24 10.87 5.95 1.80
N LYS A 25 11.08 7.26 1.66
CA LYS A 25 11.98 8.06 2.54
C LYS A 25 11.20 9.11 3.33
N ALA A 26 11.61 9.35 4.56
CA ALA A 26 11.03 10.39 5.41
C ALA A 26 11.24 11.78 4.78
N GLY A 27 10.18 12.60 4.73
CA GLY A 27 10.20 13.94 4.15
C GLY A 27 9.75 14.01 2.68
N ILE A 28 9.57 12.89 2.00
CA ILE A 28 8.97 12.85 0.66
C ILE A 28 7.45 12.94 0.78
N CYS A 29 6.82 13.75 -0.08
CA CYS A 29 5.37 13.78 -0.19
C CYS A 29 4.83 12.44 -0.74
N ALA A 30 3.90 11.81 -0.01
CA ALA A 30 3.27 10.53 -0.37
C ALA A 30 4.28 9.39 -0.68
N PRO A 31 5.14 9.01 0.28
CA PRO A 31 6.18 7.99 0.07
C PRO A 31 5.58 6.61 -0.23
N GLY A 32 6.22 5.83 -1.11
CA GLY A 32 5.77 4.49 -1.49
C GLY A 32 4.47 4.43 -2.30
N THR A 33 4.04 5.55 -2.88
CA THR A 33 2.87 5.60 -3.76
C THR A 33 3.27 5.68 -5.23
N TRP A 34 2.39 5.22 -6.12
CA TRP A 34 2.50 5.48 -7.56
C TRP A 34 2.05 6.92 -7.85
N ALA A 35 2.77 7.64 -8.71
CA ALA A 35 2.44 9.02 -9.04
C ALA A 35 2.68 9.35 -10.52
N THR A 36 2.06 10.44 -10.95
CA THR A 36 2.39 11.14 -12.19
C THR A 36 3.71 11.87 -12.05
N VAL A 37 4.41 12.07 -13.17
CA VAL A 37 5.62 12.89 -13.24
C VAL A 37 5.26 14.34 -12.95
N GLY A 38 6.04 15.02 -12.11
CA GLY A 38 5.78 16.42 -11.79
C GLY A 38 6.31 16.89 -10.44
N GLY A 39 6.40 18.21 -10.32
CA GLY A 39 7.04 18.84 -9.17
C GLY A 39 6.67 20.31 -8.98
N MET A 40 7.35 20.91 -8.01
CA MET A 40 7.10 22.30 -7.58
C MET A 40 7.63 23.29 -8.61
N ARG A 41 6.87 24.34 -8.84
CA ARG A 41 7.22 25.41 -9.77
C ARG A 41 8.35 26.27 -9.24
N GLU A 42 9.34 26.54 -10.08
CA GLU A 42 10.43 27.46 -9.71
C GLU A 42 10.03 28.94 -9.88
N PRO A 43 10.69 29.87 -9.19
CA PRO A 43 10.41 31.30 -9.32
C PRO A 43 10.60 31.81 -10.75
N GLY A 44 9.51 32.24 -11.38
CA GLY A 44 9.52 32.88 -12.70
C GLY A 44 9.19 31.95 -13.87
N GLU A 45 9.14 30.63 -13.66
CA GLU A 45 8.61 29.68 -14.65
C GLU A 45 7.12 29.90 -14.87
N SER A 46 6.59 29.59 -16.04
CA SER A 46 5.17 29.33 -16.30
C SER A 46 4.78 27.90 -15.90
N PRO A 47 3.48 27.57 -15.75
CA PRO A 47 3.07 26.19 -15.44
C PRO A 47 3.50 25.17 -16.52
N GLU A 48 3.55 25.59 -17.78
CA GLU A 48 3.98 24.75 -18.91
C GLU A 48 5.49 24.52 -18.89
N GLU A 49 6.29 25.57 -18.65
CA GLU A 49 7.75 25.43 -18.48
C GLU A 49 8.09 24.51 -17.30
N ASN A 50 7.38 24.65 -16.17
CA ASN A 50 7.51 23.76 -15.03
C ASN A 50 7.21 22.30 -15.40
N ALA A 51 6.05 22.04 -16.02
CA ALA A 51 5.65 20.69 -16.41
C ALA A 51 6.65 20.05 -17.39
N TYR A 52 7.18 20.83 -18.33
CA TYR A 52 8.17 20.38 -19.30
C TYR A 52 9.52 20.08 -18.62
N ARG A 53 9.99 20.96 -17.73
CA ARG A 53 11.22 20.72 -16.95
C ARG A 53 11.13 19.43 -16.16
N GLU A 54 10.05 19.25 -15.39
CA GLU A 54 9.84 18.05 -14.57
C GLU A 54 9.75 16.78 -15.43
N LEU A 55 9.11 16.84 -16.60
CA LEU A 55 9.08 15.72 -17.54
C LEU A 55 10.48 15.29 -17.97
N VAL A 56 11.31 16.25 -18.38
CA VAL A 56 12.67 16.00 -18.84
C VAL A 56 13.55 15.53 -17.68
N GLU A 57 13.45 16.16 -16.51
CA GLU A 57 14.29 15.85 -15.35
C GLU A 57 13.97 14.49 -14.74
N GLU A 58 12.68 14.15 -14.57
CA GLU A 58 12.27 12.91 -13.90
C GLU A 58 12.26 11.68 -14.82
N SER A 59 12.07 11.87 -16.13
CA SER A 59 11.90 10.75 -17.08
C SER A 59 12.82 10.79 -18.28
N GLY A 60 13.52 11.90 -18.55
CA GLY A 60 14.33 12.08 -19.76
C GLY A 60 13.50 12.24 -21.05
N LEU A 61 12.18 12.38 -20.95
CA LEU A 61 11.29 12.54 -22.11
C LEU A 61 11.22 14.00 -22.55
N ASP A 62 11.53 14.25 -23.82
CA ASP A 62 11.38 15.56 -24.47
C ASP A 62 10.18 15.52 -25.43
N LEU A 63 9.00 15.84 -24.89
CA LEU A 63 7.72 15.73 -25.59
C LEU A 63 6.89 17.00 -25.39
N SER A 64 6.08 17.35 -26.39
CA SER A 64 5.13 18.46 -26.28
C SER A 64 3.98 18.11 -25.33
N LEU A 65 3.48 19.13 -24.64
CA LEU A 65 2.43 19.02 -23.63
C LEU A 65 1.12 19.65 -24.08
N THR A 66 0.00 19.08 -23.67
CA THR A 66 -1.34 19.65 -23.84
C THR A 66 -1.94 19.95 -22.47
N ALA A 67 -2.39 21.18 -22.22
CA ALA A 67 -3.02 21.53 -20.95
C ALA A 67 -4.37 20.81 -20.76
N LEU A 68 -4.55 20.16 -19.60
CA LEU A 68 -5.81 19.51 -19.21
C LEU A 68 -6.66 20.40 -18.29
N GLY A 69 -6.02 21.09 -17.34
CA GLY A 69 -6.71 21.94 -16.37
C GLY A 69 -5.89 22.17 -15.11
N THR A 70 -6.52 22.71 -14.07
CA THR A 70 -5.90 22.95 -12.77
C THR A 70 -6.80 22.49 -11.63
N PHE A 71 -6.22 22.19 -10.47
CA PHE A 71 -6.95 21.97 -9.22
C PHE A 71 -6.18 22.51 -8.02
N GLU A 72 -6.88 22.77 -6.92
CA GLU A 72 -6.24 23.24 -5.68
C GLU A 72 -5.83 22.07 -4.77
N ARG A 73 -4.64 22.16 -4.17
CA ARG A 73 -4.15 21.27 -3.14
C ARG A 73 -3.38 22.05 -2.09
N ASN A 74 -3.78 21.94 -0.82
CA ASN A 74 -3.13 22.60 0.32
C ASN A 74 -2.95 24.12 0.13
N GLY A 75 -3.93 24.78 -0.50
CA GLY A 75 -3.88 26.23 -0.78
C GLY A 75 -2.95 26.64 -1.93
N ALA A 76 -2.49 25.69 -2.75
CA ALA A 76 -1.66 25.95 -3.93
C ALA A 76 -2.29 25.34 -5.19
N GLU A 77 -1.99 25.93 -6.35
CA GLU A 77 -2.48 25.44 -7.64
C GLU A 77 -1.62 24.28 -8.15
N VAL A 78 -2.28 23.24 -8.66
CA VAL A 78 -1.64 22.15 -9.40
C VAL A 78 -2.14 22.21 -10.84
N ALA A 79 -1.26 22.55 -11.78
CA ALA A 79 -1.54 22.49 -13.20
C ALA A 79 -1.31 21.06 -13.74
N VAL A 80 -2.18 20.60 -14.63
CA VAL A 80 -2.10 19.25 -15.18
C VAL A 80 -2.02 19.32 -16.69
N PHE A 81 -1.04 18.59 -17.23
CA PHE A 81 -0.79 18.44 -18.65
C PHE A 81 -0.88 16.98 -19.07
N HIS A 82 -1.04 16.77 -20.37
CA HIS A 82 -1.05 15.46 -20.99
C HIS A 82 0.00 15.38 -22.10
N THR A 83 0.61 14.21 -22.25
CA THR A 83 1.40 13.86 -23.43
C THR A 83 1.24 12.38 -23.78
N HIS A 84 1.65 12.03 -24.99
CA HIS A 84 1.56 10.67 -25.53
C HIS A 84 2.95 10.12 -25.85
N TRP A 85 3.23 8.89 -25.40
CA TRP A 85 4.51 8.23 -25.62
C TRP A 85 4.35 6.70 -25.66
N ASP A 86 4.91 6.06 -26.69
CA ASP A 86 4.81 4.61 -26.95
C ASP A 86 6.11 3.84 -26.62
N GLY A 87 7.01 4.44 -25.85
CA GLY A 87 8.29 3.79 -25.53
C GLY A 87 8.21 2.79 -24.37
N ASP A 88 9.38 2.21 -24.08
CA ASP A 88 9.54 1.20 -23.04
C ASP A 88 9.77 1.85 -21.67
N ALA A 89 8.83 1.67 -20.74
CA ALA A 89 8.93 2.20 -19.38
C ALA A 89 10.16 1.68 -18.64
N ASP A 90 10.59 0.43 -18.90
CA ASP A 90 11.73 -0.18 -18.24
C ASP A 90 13.08 0.39 -18.69
N ALA A 91 13.10 1.09 -19.83
CA ALA A 91 14.29 1.72 -20.37
C ALA A 91 14.48 3.17 -19.89
N LEU A 92 13.49 3.74 -19.17
CA LEU A 92 13.60 5.08 -18.64
C LEU A 92 14.61 5.14 -17.49
N GLU A 93 15.44 6.18 -17.49
CA GLU A 93 16.34 6.45 -16.39
C GLU A 93 15.54 7.03 -15.22
N VAL A 94 15.64 6.37 -14.06
CA VAL A 94 14.95 6.81 -12.84
C VAL A 94 15.86 7.79 -12.11
N THR A 95 15.57 9.08 -12.24
CA THR A 95 16.30 10.14 -11.53
C THR A 95 15.66 10.45 -10.17
N GLU A 96 14.33 10.39 -10.07
CA GLU A 96 13.54 10.44 -8.83
C GLU A 96 12.58 9.23 -8.74
N GLY A 97 12.57 8.57 -7.58
CA GLY A 97 11.75 7.39 -7.31
C GLY A 97 12.48 6.06 -7.49
N ILE A 98 11.71 4.98 -7.67
CA ILE A 98 12.22 3.60 -7.71
C ILE A 98 12.14 3.01 -9.13
N MET A 99 11.02 3.20 -9.83
CA MET A 99 10.81 2.65 -11.18
C MET A 99 9.63 3.30 -11.90
N PHE A 100 9.61 3.20 -13.23
CA PHE A 100 8.45 3.50 -14.07
C PHE A 100 7.75 2.22 -14.50
N ARG A 101 6.41 2.26 -14.61
CA ARG A 101 5.60 1.16 -15.15
C ARG A 101 4.38 1.67 -15.91
N TRP A 102 4.02 0.95 -16.97
CA TRP A 102 2.74 1.08 -17.66
C TRP A 102 1.64 0.35 -16.91
N PHE A 103 0.48 0.99 -16.76
CA PHE A 103 -0.72 0.40 -16.19
C PHE A 103 -1.95 0.69 -17.03
N ASN A 104 -2.73 -0.33 -17.36
CA ASN A 104 -4.03 -0.11 -17.99
C ASN A 104 -5.07 0.39 -16.96
N ALA A 105 -6.16 0.98 -17.45
CA ALA A 105 -7.23 1.53 -16.60
C ALA A 105 -7.82 0.52 -15.59
N ARG A 106 -7.82 -0.79 -15.90
CA ARG A 106 -8.32 -1.82 -14.97
C ARG A 106 -7.33 -2.14 -13.86
N GLN A 107 -6.04 -1.82 -14.01
CA GLN A 107 -5.05 -2.04 -12.97
C GLN A 107 -5.03 -0.90 -11.95
N LEU A 108 -5.41 0.32 -12.35
CA LEU A 108 -5.29 1.52 -11.51
C LEU A 108 -6.03 1.39 -10.16
N HIS A 109 -7.17 0.70 -10.10
CA HIS A 109 -7.91 0.49 -8.84
C HIS A 109 -7.21 -0.41 -7.82
N MET A 110 -6.20 -1.18 -8.24
CA MET A 110 -5.41 -2.06 -7.36
C MET A 110 -4.14 -1.39 -6.83
N LEU A 111 -3.80 -0.20 -7.34
CA LEU A 111 -2.55 0.49 -7.05
C LEU A 111 -2.74 1.52 -5.94
N ASN A 112 -1.73 1.65 -5.08
CA ASN A 112 -1.62 2.77 -4.15
C ASN A 112 -1.12 4.04 -4.87
N ILE A 113 -1.98 4.68 -5.67
CA ILE A 113 -1.67 5.89 -6.46
C ILE A 113 -1.86 7.12 -5.59
N SER A 114 -0.95 8.10 -5.53
CA SER A 114 -0.98 9.33 -4.70
C SER A 114 -2.21 10.23 -4.96
N ASP A 115 -2.61 11.07 -3.97
CA ASP A 115 -3.91 11.78 -4.06
C ASP A 115 -3.91 12.81 -5.19
N PHE A 116 -2.76 13.44 -5.40
CA PHE A 116 -2.59 14.39 -6.49
C PHE A 116 -2.58 13.66 -7.83
N ALA A 117 -1.96 12.48 -7.94
CA ALA A 117 -1.93 11.70 -9.17
C ALA A 117 -3.33 11.17 -9.51
N GLN A 118 -4.12 10.75 -8.52
CA GLN A 118 -5.53 10.38 -8.75
C GLN A 118 -6.33 11.53 -9.35
N LYS A 119 -6.18 12.76 -8.82
CA LYS A 119 -6.82 13.95 -9.38
C LYS A 119 -6.36 14.26 -10.80
N CYS A 120 -5.06 14.09 -11.09
CA CYS A 120 -4.53 14.26 -12.46
C CYS A 120 -5.15 13.26 -13.43
N LEU A 121 -5.23 11.98 -13.03
CA LEU A 121 -5.85 10.93 -13.83
C LEU A 121 -7.34 11.18 -14.06
N HIS A 122 -8.08 11.64 -13.05
CA HIS A 122 -9.50 12.01 -13.21
C HIS A 122 -9.74 13.27 -14.04
N LEU A 123 -8.79 14.21 -14.07
CA LEU A 123 -8.84 15.32 -15.02
C LEU A 123 -8.64 14.86 -16.47
N PHE A 124 -7.83 13.82 -16.69
CA PHE A 124 -7.67 13.21 -18.01
C PHE A 124 -8.89 12.37 -18.40
N ASP A 125 -9.33 11.47 -17.52
CA ASP A 125 -10.49 10.60 -17.74
C ASP A 125 -11.30 10.43 -16.44
N PRO A 126 -12.45 11.14 -16.31
CA PRO A 126 -13.33 11.05 -15.15
C PRO A 126 -13.97 9.67 -14.94
N SER A 127 -13.89 8.76 -15.91
CA SER A 127 -14.48 7.42 -15.83
C SER A 127 -13.56 6.39 -15.17
N LEU A 128 -12.29 6.73 -14.91
CA LEU A 128 -11.32 5.83 -14.30
C LEU A 128 -11.75 5.40 -12.90
N GLN A 129 -11.75 4.09 -12.68
CA GLN A 129 -11.89 3.50 -11.36
C GLN A 129 -10.52 3.50 -10.68
N LEU A 130 -10.37 4.35 -9.68
CA LEU A 130 -9.18 4.44 -8.85
C LEU A 130 -9.51 3.94 -7.45
N ALA A 131 -8.51 3.45 -6.73
CA ALA A 131 -8.71 3.05 -5.35
C ALA A 131 -9.22 4.26 -4.55
N GLU A 132 -10.39 4.15 -3.92
CA GLU A 132 -10.88 5.15 -2.99
C GLU A 132 -9.91 5.21 -1.81
N ARG A 133 -9.05 6.24 -1.78
CA ARG A 133 -8.42 6.60 -0.52
C ARG A 133 -9.47 7.29 0.31
N HIS A 134 -9.91 6.61 1.36
CA HIS A 134 -10.31 7.33 2.57
C HIS A 134 -9.15 8.27 2.90
N GLN A 135 -9.42 9.58 2.97
CA GLN A 135 -8.43 10.57 3.38
C GLN A 135 -7.73 10.09 4.65
N GLU A 136 -6.49 9.62 4.51
CA GLU A 136 -5.65 9.29 5.65
C GLU A 136 -5.07 10.60 6.17
N GLU A 137 -5.68 11.10 7.25
CA GLU A 137 -4.93 11.76 8.31
C GLU A 137 -3.66 10.94 8.56
N ALA A 138 -2.50 11.48 8.17
CA ALA A 138 -1.15 11.05 8.53
C ALA A 138 -1.01 9.59 9.03
N GLY A 139 -0.70 8.64 8.13
CA GLY A 139 -0.07 7.37 8.48
C GLY A 139 -0.65 6.66 9.71
N GLY A 140 -1.87 6.16 9.61
CA GLY A 140 -2.33 5.13 10.53
C GLY A 140 -1.79 3.79 10.07
N LEU A 141 -0.83 3.21 10.79
CA LEU A 141 -0.75 1.75 10.89
C LEU A 141 -2.18 1.23 10.96
N ILE A 142 -2.52 0.14 10.26
CA ILE A 142 -3.72 -0.62 10.62
C ILE A 142 -3.69 -0.76 12.13
N ASP A 143 -4.66 -0.16 12.82
CA ASP A 143 -4.77 -0.35 14.26
C ASP A 143 -5.14 -1.83 14.43
N VAL A 144 -4.09 -2.61 14.71
CA VAL A 144 -4.15 -4.07 14.69
C VAL A 144 -5.23 -4.52 15.65
N TRP A 145 -5.28 -3.95 16.85
CA TRP A 145 -6.26 -4.32 17.86
C TRP A 145 -7.67 -3.86 17.51
N LYS A 146 -7.85 -2.70 16.90
CA LYS A 146 -9.15 -2.29 16.35
C LYS A 146 -9.63 -3.23 15.24
N THR A 147 -8.72 -3.71 14.39
CA THR A 147 -9.05 -4.64 13.29
C THR A 147 -9.39 -6.02 13.82
N ILE A 148 -8.60 -6.53 14.78
CA ILE A 148 -8.87 -7.78 15.50
C ILE A 148 -10.21 -7.71 16.24
N GLY A 149 -10.54 -6.58 16.88
CA GLY A 149 -11.85 -6.35 17.50
C GLY A 149 -13.00 -6.51 16.50
N ARG A 150 -12.89 -5.89 15.32
CA ARG A 150 -13.90 -6.02 14.24
C ARG A 150 -14.03 -7.46 13.71
N LEU A 151 -12.92 -8.19 13.58
CA LEU A 151 -12.94 -9.61 13.20
C LEU A 151 -13.64 -10.46 14.25
N ASN A 152 -13.31 -10.22 15.53
CA ASN A 152 -13.95 -10.90 16.64
C ASN A 152 -15.47 -10.65 16.66
N GLU A 153 -15.90 -9.40 16.53
CA GLU A 153 -17.33 -9.02 16.45
C GLU A 153 -18.05 -9.71 15.28
N ARG A 154 -17.40 -9.86 14.12
CA ARG A 154 -17.95 -10.60 12.98
C ARG A 154 -18.18 -12.07 13.32
N LEU A 155 -17.20 -12.71 13.95
CA LEU A 155 -17.27 -14.11 14.35
C LEU A 155 -18.33 -14.33 15.46
N GLU A 156 -18.43 -13.41 16.42
CA GLU A 156 -19.48 -13.44 17.45
C GLU A 156 -20.88 -13.37 16.86
N ARG A 157 -21.10 -12.58 15.81
CA ARG A 157 -22.40 -12.49 15.11
C ARG A 157 -22.76 -13.75 14.34
N HIS A 158 -21.79 -14.55 13.91
CA HIS A 158 -22.03 -15.74 13.09
C HIS A 158 -22.35 -16.99 13.91
N SER A 159 -21.86 -17.08 15.14
CA SER A 159 -21.97 -18.30 15.96
C SER A 159 -23.10 -18.25 16.99
N GLY A 160 -24.00 -19.23 16.95
CA GLY A 160 -25.03 -19.44 17.98
C GLY A 160 -24.57 -20.21 19.24
N LEU A 161 -23.33 -20.70 19.28
CA LEU A 161 -22.81 -21.47 20.43
C LEU A 161 -22.65 -20.58 21.68
N PRO A 162 -22.75 -21.11 22.92
CA PRO A 162 -22.40 -20.40 24.16
C PRO A 162 -20.96 -19.85 24.17
N ARG A 163 -20.72 -18.77 24.93
CA ARG A 163 -19.41 -18.07 24.97
C ARG A 163 -18.24 -19.00 25.26
N GLU A 164 -18.36 -19.86 26.27
CA GLU A 164 -17.30 -20.80 26.68
C GLU A 164 -16.91 -21.75 25.54
N GLN A 165 -17.90 -22.22 24.78
CA GLN A 165 -17.66 -23.07 23.62
C GLN A 165 -17.03 -22.29 22.46
N ARG A 166 -17.44 -21.04 22.23
CA ARG A 166 -16.80 -20.19 21.20
C ARG A 166 -15.33 -19.91 21.51
N VAL A 167 -14.99 -19.69 22.78
CA VAL A 167 -13.60 -19.54 23.23
C VAL A 167 -12.82 -20.84 22.99
N LEU A 168 -13.38 -21.99 23.37
CA LEU A 168 -12.75 -23.28 23.13
C LEU A 168 -12.51 -23.54 21.64
N MET A 169 -13.49 -23.28 20.78
CA MET A 169 -13.37 -23.42 19.33
C MET A 169 -12.29 -22.52 18.76
N GLN A 170 -12.16 -21.28 19.25
CA GLN A 170 -11.09 -20.38 18.80
C GLN A 170 -9.70 -20.89 19.23
N ILE A 171 -9.59 -21.48 20.43
CA ILE A 171 -8.33 -22.11 20.87
C ILE A 171 -7.99 -23.33 20.01
N ILE A 172 -8.99 -24.12 19.62
CA ILE A 172 -8.79 -25.27 18.72
C ILE A 172 -8.34 -24.79 17.33
N LYS A 173 -8.90 -23.67 16.83
CA LYS A 173 -8.51 -23.08 15.54
C LYS A 173 -7.01 -22.79 15.48
N LEU A 174 -6.35 -22.44 16.58
CA LEU A 174 -4.88 -22.29 16.60
C LEU A 174 -4.11 -23.54 16.18
N GLN A 175 -4.64 -24.73 16.50
CA GLN A 175 -4.01 -25.98 16.08
C GLN A 175 -4.20 -26.24 14.59
N GLU A 176 -5.30 -25.77 14.01
CA GLU A 176 -5.57 -25.86 12.57
C GLU A 176 -4.58 -25.00 11.80
N GLU A 177 -4.45 -23.71 12.16
CA GLU A 177 -3.50 -22.76 11.53
C GLU A 177 -2.05 -23.26 11.67
N LEU A 178 -1.68 -23.80 12.85
CA LEU A 178 -0.35 -24.38 13.04
C LEU A 178 -0.12 -25.61 12.14
N GLY A 179 -1.18 -26.38 11.86
CA GLY A 179 -1.14 -27.48 10.91
C GLY A 179 -0.91 -27.01 9.49
N GLU A 180 -1.48 -25.88 9.10
CA GLU A 180 -1.30 -25.25 7.78
C GLU A 180 0.13 -24.72 7.61
N VAL A 181 0.70 -24.07 8.65
CA VAL A 181 2.15 -23.74 8.67
C VAL A 181 3.01 -24.99 8.47
N ALA A 182 2.69 -26.09 9.15
CA ALA A 182 3.44 -27.34 9.01
C ALA A 182 3.30 -27.95 7.61
N GLU A 183 2.12 -27.90 7.00
CA GLU A 183 1.91 -28.34 5.61
C GLU A 183 2.69 -27.45 4.62
N ALA A 184 2.69 -26.13 4.82
CA ALA A 184 3.45 -25.19 4.02
C ALA A 184 4.96 -25.51 4.08
N VAL A 185 5.53 -25.67 5.27
CA VAL A 185 6.95 -26.02 5.45
C VAL A 185 7.29 -27.37 4.81
N VAL A 186 6.46 -28.40 5.01
CA VAL A 186 6.66 -29.71 4.37
C VAL A 186 6.63 -29.58 2.84
N GLY A 187 5.75 -28.72 2.32
CA GLY A 187 5.65 -28.38 0.89
C GLY A 187 6.89 -27.67 0.37
N VAL A 188 7.46 -26.71 1.11
CA VAL A 188 8.70 -26.02 0.75
C VAL A 188 9.91 -26.95 0.80
N CYS A 189 9.98 -27.85 1.78
CA CYS A 189 11.09 -28.81 1.90
C CYS A 189 10.99 -29.99 0.91
N GLY A 190 9.89 -30.08 0.13
CA GLY A 190 9.65 -31.16 -0.81
C GLY A 190 9.54 -32.55 -0.16
N GLN A 191 9.31 -32.61 1.15
CA GLN A 191 9.35 -33.86 1.92
C GLN A 191 8.09 -34.71 1.76
N ASN A 192 7.03 -34.17 1.13
CA ASN A 192 5.82 -34.93 0.81
C ASN A 192 6.01 -35.70 -0.52
N PRO A 193 6.17 -37.04 -0.50
CA PRO A 193 6.45 -37.82 -1.70
C PRO A 193 5.31 -37.77 -2.74
N ARG A 194 4.11 -37.34 -2.32
CA ARG A 194 2.92 -37.27 -3.18
C ARG A 194 2.72 -35.90 -3.82
N LYS A 195 3.28 -34.83 -3.25
CA LYS A 195 3.08 -33.44 -3.70
C LYS A 195 4.39 -32.74 -4.15
N GLY A 196 5.57 -33.27 -3.80
CA GLY A 196 6.85 -32.63 -4.14
C GLY A 196 6.98 -31.23 -3.52
N PHE A 197 7.61 -30.30 -4.25
CA PHE A 197 7.65 -28.88 -3.89
C PHE A 197 6.31 -28.22 -4.23
N SER A 198 5.45 -28.02 -3.25
CA SER A 198 4.09 -27.49 -3.46
C SER A 198 3.85 -26.09 -2.92
N HIS A 199 4.79 -25.53 -2.16
CA HIS A 199 4.69 -24.23 -1.49
C HIS A 199 6.00 -23.46 -1.60
N THR A 200 5.92 -22.17 -1.28
CA THR A 200 7.01 -21.19 -1.20
C THR A 200 7.21 -20.74 0.25
N TRP A 201 8.33 -20.06 0.53
CA TRP A 201 8.54 -19.45 1.85
C TRP A 201 7.56 -18.29 2.12
N ASP A 202 7.05 -17.64 1.07
CA ASP A 202 6.00 -16.63 1.19
C ASP A 202 4.69 -17.26 1.70
N ASP A 203 4.37 -18.48 1.25
CA ASP A 203 3.22 -19.24 1.78
C ASP A 203 3.44 -19.56 3.26
N VAL A 204 4.64 -19.97 3.67
CA VAL A 204 4.95 -20.20 5.10
C VAL A 204 4.78 -18.93 5.92
N GLU A 205 5.22 -17.78 5.41
CA GLU A 205 5.06 -16.48 6.08
C GLU A 205 3.57 -16.13 6.24
N ALA A 206 2.77 -16.33 5.20
CA ALA A 206 1.32 -16.11 5.23
C ALA A 206 0.64 -16.97 6.31
N GLU A 207 0.93 -18.27 6.36
CA GLU A 207 0.37 -19.17 7.37
C GLU A 207 0.79 -18.78 8.81
N VAL A 208 2.03 -18.27 9.00
CA VAL A 208 2.46 -17.74 10.30
C VAL A 208 1.67 -16.49 10.68
N CYS A 209 1.34 -15.62 9.71
CA CYS A 209 0.48 -14.46 9.94
C CYS A 209 -0.94 -14.87 10.34
N ASP A 210 -1.47 -15.96 9.78
CA ASP A 210 -2.78 -16.49 10.14
C ASP A 210 -2.81 -17.08 11.56
N VAL A 211 -1.74 -17.75 11.99
CA VAL A 211 -1.55 -18.15 13.40
C VAL A 211 -1.56 -16.94 14.33
N ILE A 212 -0.81 -15.88 14.00
CA ILE A 212 -0.75 -14.65 14.81
C ILE A 212 -2.14 -14.01 14.89
N THR A 213 -2.82 -13.86 13.75
CA THR A 213 -4.15 -13.26 13.67
C THR A 213 -5.17 -14.04 14.50
N THR A 214 -5.17 -15.37 14.36
CA THR A 214 -6.04 -16.27 15.12
C THR A 214 -5.76 -16.21 16.61
N ALA A 215 -4.49 -16.08 17.02
CA ALA A 215 -4.09 -15.94 18.42
C ALA A 215 -4.54 -14.60 19.02
N MET A 216 -4.43 -13.51 18.26
CA MET A 216 -4.92 -12.20 18.69
C MET A 216 -6.45 -12.18 18.85
N VAL A 217 -7.19 -12.81 17.93
CA VAL A 217 -8.64 -12.99 18.07
C VAL A 217 -8.99 -13.85 19.28
N ALA A 218 -8.23 -14.91 19.55
CA ALA A 218 -8.41 -15.74 20.75
C ALA A 218 -8.20 -14.93 22.04
N LEU A 219 -7.16 -14.09 22.08
CA LEU A 219 -6.89 -13.23 23.22
C LEU A 219 -7.99 -12.18 23.43
N GLU A 220 -8.49 -11.57 22.35
CA GLU A 220 -9.64 -10.65 22.41
C GLU A 220 -10.91 -11.34 22.94
N ARG A 221 -11.16 -12.60 22.56
CA ARG A 221 -12.29 -13.38 23.09
C ARG A 221 -12.15 -13.70 24.58
N LEU A 222 -10.93 -14.02 25.00
CA LEU A 222 -10.60 -14.35 26.39
C LEU A 222 -10.70 -13.12 27.29
N THR A 223 -10.20 -11.98 26.84
CA THR A 223 -10.11 -10.73 27.59
C THR A 223 -10.63 -9.55 26.76
N PRO A 224 -11.97 -9.45 26.56
CA PRO A 224 -12.57 -8.43 25.72
C PRO A 224 -12.19 -7.02 26.16
N ALA A 225 -11.85 -6.15 25.20
CA ALA A 225 -11.39 -4.77 25.42
C ALA A 225 -10.09 -4.61 26.24
N GLU A 226 -9.50 -5.70 26.76
CA GLU A 226 -8.25 -5.68 27.53
C GLU A 226 -7.06 -6.32 26.80
N ALA A 227 -7.32 -7.04 25.70
CA ALA A 227 -6.32 -7.89 25.04
C ALA A 227 -5.03 -7.15 24.68
N GLN A 228 -5.13 -5.95 24.11
CA GLN A 228 -3.99 -5.10 23.81
C GLN A 228 -3.12 -4.84 25.04
N SER A 229 -3.71 -4.31 26.10
CA SER A 229 -2.97 -3.96 27.32
C SER A 229 -2.32 -5.19 27.98
N ARG A 230 -2.98 -6.36 27.90
CA ARG A 230 -2.46 -7.63 28.42
C ARG A 230 -1.29 -8.16 27.59
N PHE A 231 -1.41 -8.08 26.27
CA PHE A 231 -0.33 -8.45 25.36
C PHE A 231 0.89 -7.55 25.55
N ASP A 232 0.70 -6.23 25.60
CA ASP A 232 1.76 -5.25 25.85
C ASP A 232 2.46 -5.51 27.19
N GLN A 233 1.69 -5.79 28.25
CA GLN A 233 2.26 -6.13 29.55
C GLN A 233 3.07 -7.45 29.51
N HIS A 234 2.60 -8.44 28.76
CA HIS A 234 3.30 -9.71 28.60
C HIS A 234 4.61 -9.53 27.83
N LEU A 235 4.57 -8.80 26.70
CA LEU A 235 5.76 -8.47 25.91
C LEU A 235 6.79 -7.68 26.72
N LYS A 236 6.36 -6.66 27.49
CA LYS A 236 7.25 -5.89 28.37
C LYS A 236 7.99 -6.79 29.36
N LYS A 237 7.31 -7.79 29.95
CA LYS A 237 7.94 -8.76 30.86
C LYS A 237 8.99 -9.61 30.16
N ILE A 238 8.69 -10.10 28.95
CA ILE A 238 9.64 -10.89 28.14
C ILE A 238 10.84 -10.02 27.76
N ALA A 239 10.60 -8.83 27.22
CA ALA A 239 11.64 -7.88 26.83
C ALA A 239 12.58 -7.55 28.02
N SER A 240 12.01 -7.28 29.20
CA SER A 240 12.81 -7.00 30.40
C SER A 240 13.63 -8.19 30.91
N ARG A 241 13.24 -9.42 30.54
CA ARG A 241 13.91 -10.66 30.96
C ARG A 241 15.03 -11.03 29.98
N ASP A 242 14.79 -10.85 28.69
CA ASP A 242 15.58 -11.48 27.62
C ASP A 242 16.37 -10.48 26.76
N LEU A 243 16.04 -9.18 26.77
CA LEU A 243 16.76 -8.16 26.01
C LEU A 243 17.71 -7.38 26.93
N GLU A 244 18.90 -7.10 26.42
CA GLU A 244 19.81 -6.14 27.08
C GLU A 244 19.16 -4.74 27.07
N PRO A 245 19.43 -3.90 28.08
CA PRO A 245 18.98 -2.51 28.07
C PRO A 245 19.51 -1.82 26.81
N THR A 246 18.62 -1.35 25.94
CA THR A 246 18.99 -0.49 24.81
C THR A 246 19.39 0.88 25.36
N ASP A 247 20.66 1.27 25.13
CA ASP A 247 21.20 2.63 25.34
C ASP A 247 20.47 3.68 24.48
#